data_AF-A0A418AJC8-F1
#
_entry.id   AF-A0A418AJC8-F1
#
_cell.length_a   1.000
_cell.length_b   1.000
_cell.length_c   1.000
_cell.angle_alpha   90.00
_cell.angle_beta   90.00
_cell.angle_gamma   90.00
#
_symmetry.space_group_name_H-M   'P 1'
#
loop_
_entity.id
_entity.type
_entity.pdbx_description
1 polymer ?
#
loop_
_entity_poly.entity_id
_entity_poly.type
_entity_poly.pdbx_seq_one_letter_code
_entity_poly.pdbx_strand_id
1 'polypeptide(L)' 'MPEIRKACEPKCVESFKVYRACVDRITAKGEGACDGQYFDYLKCIDKCSVPQIFKHLK' A
#
# COMPACT_ATOMS: atom_id res chain seq x y z
N MET A 1 6.68 6.26 -12.58
CA MET A 1 6.23 5.02 -13.24
C MET A 1 5.05 4.41 -12.48
N PRO A 2 3.83 4.96 -12.64
CA PRO A 2 2.64 4.49 -11.90
C PRO A 2 2.26 3.03 -12.20
N GLU A 3 2.43 2.60 -13.45
CA GLU A 3 2.09 1.25 -13.91
C GLU A 3 2.86 0.15 -13.15
N ILE A 4 4.15 0.35 -12.85
CA ILE A 4 4.96 -0.61 -12.09
C ILE A 4 4.44 -0.75 -10.65
N ARG A 5 4.03 0.36 -10.02
CA ARG A 5 3.44 0.33 -8.67
C ARG A 5 2.10 -0.40 -8.68
N LYS A 6 1.26 -0.11 -9.67
CA LYS A 6 -0.05 -0.76 -9.85
C LYS A 6 0.09 -2.29 -10.03
N ALA A 7 1.09 -2.73 -10.80
CA ALA A 7 1.38 -4.15 -10.98
C ALA A 7 1.84 -4.87 -9.68
N CYS A 8 2.27 -4.12 -8.65
CA CYS A 8 2.65 -4.66 -7.35
C CYS A 8 1.49 -4.74 -6.35
N GLU A 9 0.36 -4.07 -6.59
CA GLU A 9 -0.80 -4.09 -5.68
C GLU A 9 -1.31 -5.50 -5.37
N PRO A 10 -1.45 -6.43 -6.35
CA PRO A 10 -1.93 -7.79 -6.07
C PRO A 10 -0.99 -8.62 -5.20
N LYS A 11 0.29 -8.22 -5.06
CA LYS A 11 1.27 -8.90 -4.19
C LYS A 11 1.19 -8.42 -2.75
N CYS A 12 0.44 -7.36 -2.49
CA CYS A 12 0.34 -6.68 -1.19
C CYS A 12 -1.08 -6.76 -0.60
N VAL A 13 -1.85 -7.78 -0.98
CA VAL A 13 -3.24 -7.98 -0.57
C VAL A 13 -3.38 -8.07 0.95
N GLU A 14 -2.44 -8.71 1.66
CA GLU A 14 -2.50 -8.84 3.12
C GLU A 14 -2.38 -7.48 3.82
N SER A 15 -1.41 -6.64 3.44
CA SER A 15 -1.30 -5.28 3.98
C SER A 15 -2.51 -4.41 3.60
N PHE A 16 -3.06 -4.61 2.40
CA PHE A 16 -4.27 -3.92 1.97
C PHE A 16 -5.50 -4.31 2.81
N LYS A 17 -5.67 -5.61 3.14
CA LYS A 17 -6.75 -6.08 4.03
C LYS A 17 -6.67 -5.44 5.41
N VAL A 18 -5.47 -5.32 5.98
CA VAL A 18 -5.26 -4.67 7.28
C VAL A 18 -5.60 -3.18 7.22
N TYR A 19 -5.18 -2.48 6.16
CA TYR A 19 -5.56 -1.10 5.91
C TYR A 19 -7.09 -0.94 5.77
N ARG A 20 -7.74 -1.79 4.97
CA ARG A 20 -9.20 -1.78 4.79
C ARG A 20 -9.95 -2.01 6.10
N ALA A 21 -9.52 -2.98 6.91
CA ALA A 21 -10.10 -3.22 8.23
C ALA A 21 -9.97 -2.00 9.16
N CYS A 22 -8.85 -1.29 9.09
CA CYS A 22 -8.68 -0.02 9.81
C CYS A 22 -9.66 1.06 9.32
N VAL A 23 -9.81 1.21 7.99
CA VAL A 23 -10.74 2.18 7.40
C VAL A 23 -12.17 1.89 7.86
N ASP A 24 -12.62 0.65 7.75
CA ASP A 24 -13.98 0.26 8.14
C ASP A 24 -14.22 0.52 9.64
N ARG A 25 -13.21 0.28 10.50
CA ARG A 25 -13.25 0.61 11.93
C ARG A 25 -13.39 2.11 12.18
N ILE A 26 -12.62 2.95 11.48
CA ILE A 26 -12.67 4.41 11.67
C ILE A 26 -13.97 4.98 11.14
N THR A 27 -14.47 4.49 10.01
CA THR A 27 -15.78 4.88 9.48
C THR A 27 -16.90 4.58 10.49
N ALA A 28 -16.82 3.45 11.20
CA ALA A 28 -17.77 3.13 12.27
C ALA A 28 -17.57 3.98 13.55
N LYS A 29 -16.32 4.32 13.90
CA LYS A 29 -16.00 5.09 15.11
C LYS A 29 -16.23 6.60 14.96
N GLY A 30 -16.07 7.14 13.75
CA GLY A 30 -16.15 8.58 13.45
C GLY A 30 -14.85 9.36 13.70
N GLU A 31 -13.82 8.73 14.28
CA GLU A 31 -12.52 9.34 14.57
C GLU A 31 -11.36 8.34 14.54
N GLY A 32 -10.16 8.85 14.26
CA GLY A 32 -8.90 8.09 14.23
C GLY A 32 -8.12 8.27 12.93
N ALA A 33 -6.97 7.60 12.83
CA ALA A 33 -6.14 7.57 11.62
C ALA A 33 -5.72 6.13 11.24
N CYS A 34 -5.53 5.89 9.94
CA CYS A 34 -5.00 4.64 9.38
C CYS A 34 -3.65 4.81 8.69
N ASP A 35 -2.94 5.91 8.95
CA ASP A 35 -1.69 6.25 8.25
C ASP A 35 -0.64 5.15 8.42
N GLY A 36 -0.55 4.53 9.61
CA GLY A 36 0.37 3.42 9.85
C GLY A 36 0.10 2.22 8.93
N GLN A 37 -1.16 1.76 8.87
CA GLN A 37 -1.54 0.63 8.00
C GLN A 37 -1.41 0.99 6.52
N TYR A 38 -1.69 2.24 6.16
CA TYR A 38 -1.50 2.74 4.81
C TYR A 38 -0.02 2.78 4.42
N PHE A 39 0.85 3.23 5.33
CA PHE A 39 2.30 3.22 5.12
C PHE A 39 2.86 1.80 5.02
N ASP A 40 2.35 0.84 5.78
CA ASP A 40 2.72 -0.57 5.62
C ASP A 40 2.33 -1.12 4.24
N TYR A 41 1.14 -0.78 3.75
CA TYR A 41 0.71 -1.14 2.40
C TYR A 41 1.60 -0.50 1.32
N LEU A 42 1.89 0.80 1.43
CA LEU A 42 2.80 1.50 0.51
C LEU A 42 4.21 0.92 0.54
N LYS A 43 4.73 0.61 1.74
CA LYS A 43 6.05 -0.03 1.91
C LYS A 43 6.12 -1.38 1.19
N CYS A 44 5.05 -2.17 1.20
CA CYS A 44 4.99 -3.40 0.42
C CYS A 44 5.05 -3.12 -1.10
N ILE A 45 4.26 -2.16 -1.59
CA ILE A 45 4.28 -1.76 -3.02
C ILE A 45 5.66 -1.27 -3.42
N ASP A 46 6.29 -0.43 -2.60
CA ASP A 46 7.60 0.14 -2.89
C ASP A 46 8.69 -0.91 -2.87
N LYS A 47 8.67 -1.84 -1.90
CA LYS A 47 9.57 -3.00 -1.89
C LYS A 47 9.50 -3.83 -3.18
N CYS A 48 8.32 -3.97 -3.76
CA CYS A 48 8.12 -4.68 -5.03
C CYS A 48 8.50 -3.84 -6.26
N SER A 49 8.18 -2.55 -6.27
CA SER A 49 8.29 -1.69 -7.45
C SER A 49 9.66 -1.06 -7.61
N VAL A 50 10.37 -0.74 -6.52
CA VAL A 50 11.70 -0.10 -6.53
C VAL A 50 12.69 -0.84 -7.44
N PRO A 51 12.92 -2.18 -7.30
CA PRO A 51 13.87 -2.87 -8.16
C PRO A 51 13.52 -2.83 -9.66
N GLN A 52 12.22 -2.71 -9.99
CA GLN A 52 11.76 -2.60 -11.37
C GLN A 52 11.93 -1.18 -11.88
N ILE A 53 11.58 -0.17 -11.08
CA ILE A 53 11.76 1.25 -11.41
C ILE A 53 13.24 1.54 -11.70
N PHE A 54 14.15 1.07 -10.86
CA PHE A 54 15.60 1.29 -11.05
C PHE A 54 16.17 0.64 -12.33
N LYS A 55 15.50 -0.35 -12.94
CA LYS A 55 15.89 -0.89 -14.26
C LYS A 55 15.61 0.09 -15.41
N HIS A 56 14.72 1.05 -15.18
CA HIS A 56 14.28 2.04 -16.18
C HIS A 56 14.80 3.45 -15.90
N LEU A 57 15.44 3.67 -14.76
CA LEU A 57 16.13 4.91 -14.44
C LEU A 57 17.59 4.81 -14.92
N LYS A 58 18.08 5.88 -15.56
CA LYS A 58 19.49 6.05 -15.91
C LYS A 58 20.24 6.75 -14.80
#